data_AF-A0A6M1ZFQ2-F1
#
_entry.id   AF-A0A6M1ZFQ2-F1
#
_cell.length_a   1.000
_cell.length_b   1.000
_cell.length_c   1.000
_cell.angle_alpha   90.00
_cell.angle_beta   90.00
_cell.angle_gamma   90.00
#
_symmetry.space_group_name_H-M   'P 1'
#
loop_
_entity.id
_entity.type
_entity.pdbx_description
1 polymer ?
#
loop_
_entity_poly.entity_id
_entity_poly.type
_entity_poly.pdbx_seq_one_letter_code
_entity_poly.pdbx_strand_id
1 'polypeptide(L)'
;MIEEQLQFMTRWICHPKDEAGCVICIQEIQVKGLPEVISNQFSLYDFTAKKFKVDLENHALGKVQGKGILKKQLIGWEFREPDIGFEGFEFYERQSDDSYLMRADYATSGEYRTLIQGKIWLKE
;
A
#
# COMPACT_ATOMS: atom_id res chain seq x y z
N MET A 1 11.34 21.89 8.76
CA MET A 1 10.25 21.15 8.09
C MET A 1 9.12 21.04 9.10
N ILE A 2 7.91 21.47 8.75
CA ILE A 2 6.74 21.32 9.63
C ILE A 2 6.15 19.94 9.30
N GLU A 3 6.09 19.04 10.28
CA GLU A 3 5.42 17.75 10.14
C GLU A 3 3.92 17.95 10.32
N GLU A 4 3.15 17.72 9.27
CA GLU A 4 1.69 17.73 9.34
C GLU A 4 1.18 16.31 9.59
N GLN A 5 0.44 16.13 10.68
CA GLN A 5 -0.17 14.84 11.02
C GLN A 5 -1.64 14.85 10.65
N LEU A 6 -2.01 14.02 9.68
CA LEU A 6 -3.37 13.90 9.21
C LEU A 6 -3.97 12.57 9.67
N GLN A 7 -5.16 12.64 10.26
CA GLN A 7 -5.96 11.45 10.55
C GLN A 7 -6.60 10.96 9.25
N PHE A 8 -6.56 9.66 9.00
CA PHE A 8 -7.20 9.06 7.83
C PHE A 8 -7.87 7.73 8.18
N MET A 9 -8.79 7.31 7.34
CA MET A 9 -9.34 5.96 7.31
C MET A 9 -8.90 5.29 6.02
N THR A 10 -8.44 4.04 6.09
CA THR A 10 -8.16 3.22 4.91
C THR A 10 -9.09 2.02 4.86
N ARG A 11 -9.56 1.68 3.66
CA ARG A 11 -10.37 0.50 3.36
C ARG A 11 -9.72 -0.27 2.23
N TRP A 12 -9.59 -1.58 2.41
CA TRP A 12 -9.17 -2.50 1.37
C TRP A 12 -10.38 -3.32 0.87
N ILE A 13 -10.51 -3.43 -0.45
CA ILE A 13 -11.47 -4.29 -1.12
C ILE A 13 -10.65 -5.27 -1.96
N CYS A 14 -10.55 -6.51 -1.51
CA CYS A 14 -9.76 -7.54 -2.18
C CYS A 14 -10.68 -8.49 -2.94
N HIS A 15 -10.46 -8.62 -4.24
CA HIS A 15 -11.19 -9.57 -5.07
C HIS A 15 -10.58 -10.99 -4.95
N PRO A 16 -11.38 -12.04 -5.20
CA PRO A 16 -10.84 -13.38 -5.34
C PRO A 16 -9.76 -13.45 -6.42
N LYS A 17 -8.83 -14.38 -6.24
CA LYS A 17 -7.80 -14.69 -7.22
C LYS A 17 -8.47 -15.12 -8.55
N ASP A 18 -8.04 -14.55 -9.66
CA ASP A 18 -8.52 -14.91 -10.99
C ASP A 18 -7.87 -16.20 -11.52
N GLU A 19 -8.25 -16.62 -12.73
CA GLU A 19 -7.73 -17.83 -13.39
C GLU A 19 -6.22 -17.76 -13.69
N ALA A 20 -5.68 -16.56 -13.94
CA ALA A 20 -4.25 -16.33 -14.15
C ALA A 20 -3.46 -16.27 -12.83
N GLY A 21 -4.18 -16.22 -11.71
CA GLY A 21 -3.64 -16.16 -10.39
C GLY A 21 -3.29 -14.75 -9.89
N CYS A 22 -3.85 -13.74 -10.53
CA CYS A 22 -3.77 -12.35 -10.10
C CYS A 22 -4.83 -12.08 -9.02
N VAL A 23 -4.49 -11.24 -8.04
CA VAL A 23 -5.40 -10.72 -7.02
C VAL A 23 -5.48 -9.22 -7.21
N ILE A 24 -6.69 -8.72 -7.49
CA ILE A 24 -6.94 -7.27 -7.58
C ILE A 24 -7.40 -6.77 -6.22
N CYS A 25 -6.76 -5.72 -5.73
CA CYS A 25 -7.09 -5.06 -4.49
C CYS A 25 -7.30 -3.57 -4.75
N ILE A 26 -8.36 -3.00 -4.20
CA ILE A 26 -8.61 -1.56 -4.23
C ILE A 26 -8.38 -1.02 -2.82
N GLN A 27 -7.51 -0.04 -2.69
CA GLN A 27 -7.28 0.71 -1.46
C GLN A 27 -7.91 2.08 -1.58
N GLU A 28 -8.83 2.40 -0.68
CA GLU A 28 -9.42 3.72 -0.55
C GLU A 28 -8.91 4.39 0.72
N ILE A 29 -8.49 5.64 0.61
CA ILE A 29 -7.97 6.44 1.70
C ILE A 29 -8.81 7.72 1.80
N GLN A 30 -9.48 7.88 2.94
CA GLN A 30 -10.19 9.11 3.29
C GLN A 30 -9.40 9.87 4.35
N VAL A 31 -8.84 11.01 3.97
CA VAL A 31 -8.15 11.91 4.90
C VAL A 31 -9.17 12.84 5.55
N LYS A 32 -9.07 13.02 6.87
CA LYS A 32 -9.96 13.89 7.63
C LYS A 32 -9.76 15.35 7.20
N GLY A 33 -10.84 16.00 6.79
CA GLY A 33 -10.83 17.40 6.36
C GLY A 33 -10.64 17.59 4.85
N LEU A 34 -10.36 16.52 4.09
CA LEU A 34 -10.38 16.56 2.63
C LEU A 34 -11.68 15.93 2.11
N PRO A 35 -12.34 16.52 1.10
CA PRO A 35 -13.56 15.96 0.51
C PRO A 35 -13.29 14.76 -0.41
N GLU A 36 -12.06 14.61 -0.88
CA GLU A 36 -11.65 13.59 -1.84
C GLU A 36 -11.31 12.26 -1.14
N VAL A 37 -11.71 11.16 -1.77
CA VAL A 37 -11.24 9.81 -1.45
C VAL A 37 -10.15 9.47 -2.46
N ILE A 38 -8.96 9.19 -1.96
CA ILE A 38 -7.85 8.70 -2.78
C ILE A 38 -8.09 7.22 -3.02
N SER A 39 -8.01 6.77 -4.27
CA SER A 39 -8.18 5.37 -4.66
C SER A 39 -6.94 4.86 -5.40
N ASN A 40 -6.42 3.74 -4.92
CA ASN A 40 -5.28 3.03 -5.50
C ASN A 40 -5.72 1.62 -5.90
N GLN A 41 -5.45 1.22 -7.13
CA GLN A 41 -5.64 -0.16 -7.58
C GLN A 41 -4.31 -0.89 -7.53
N PHE A 42 -4.31 -2.04 -6.84
CA PHE A 42 -3.17 -2.94 -6.73
C PHE A 42 -3.46 -4.24 -7.47
N SER A 43 -2.53 -4.68 -8.29
CA SER A 43 -2.57 -5.99 -8.94
C SER A 43 -1.43 -6.84 -8.43
N LEU A 44 -1.74 -7.90 -7.69
CA LEU A 44 -0.75 -8.80 -7.07
C LEU A 44 -0.68 -10.12 -7.85
N TYR A 45 0.50 -10.51 -8.32
CA TYR A 45 0.67 -11.67 -9.21
C TYR A 45 2.04 -12.33 -9.05
N ASP A 46 2.29 -13.41 -9.79
CA ASP A 46 3.55 -14.18 -9.74
C ASP A 46 3.95 -14.61 -8.31
N PHE A 47 2.96 -15.10 -7.55
CA PHE A 47 3.18 -15.52 -6.16
C PHE A 47 4.12 -16.72 -6.06
N THR A 48 5.11 -16.58 -5.16
CA THR A 48 5.98 -17.65 -4.67
C THR A 48 5.85 -17.74 -3.16
N ALA A 49 6.53 -18.72 -2.53
CA ALA A 49 6.50 -18.87 -1.07
C ALA A 49 7.04 -17.66 -0.28
N LYS A 50 7.79 -16.75 -0.92
CA LYS A 50 8.45 -15.62 -0.24
C LYS A 50 8.26 -14.26 -0.91
N LYS A 51 7.72 -14.22 -2.13
CA LYS A 51 7.69 -13.03 -2.99
C LYS A 51 6.48 -13.03 -3.90
N PHE A 52 6.10 -11.85 -4.38
CA PHE A 52 5.14 -11.63 -5.45
C PHE A 52 5.55 -10.38 -6.24
N LYS A 53 4.91 -10.12 -7.36
CA LYS A 53 4.97 -8.83 -8.06
C LYS A 53 3.71 -8.03 -7.78
N VAL A 54 3.85 -6.71 -7.76
CA VAL A 54 2.74 -5.79 -7.51
C VAL A 54 2.79 -4.67 -8.54
N ASP A 55 1.66 -4.40 -9.16
CA ASP A 55 1.47 -3.16 -9.89
C ASP A 55 0.57 -2.25 -9.05
N LEU A 56 0.90 -0.96 -8.96
CA LEU A 56 0.06 0.08 -8.37
C LEU A 56 -0.39 1.03 -9.49
N GLU A 57 -1.68 1.32 -9.54
CA GLU A 57 -2.26 2.26 -10.48
C GLU A 57 -3.14 3.28 -9.76
N ASN A 58 -2.90 4.56 -10.00
CA ASN A 58 -3.80 5.65 -9.59
C ASN A 58 -3.71 6.83 -10.56
N HIS A 59 -4.62 7.80 -10.41
CA HIS A 59 -4.71 8.95 -11.30
C HIS A 59 -3.47 9.86 -11.27
N ALA A 60 -2.73 9.91 -10.15
CA ALA A 60 -1.59 10.81 -9.98
C ALA A 60 -0.27 10.23 -10.50
N LEU A 61 -0.05 8.92 -10.32
CA LEU A 61 1.19 8.21 -10.65
C LEU A 61 1.11 7.45 -11.98
N GLY A 62 -0.10 7.26 -12.53
CA GLY A 62 -0.31 6.27 -13.58
C GLY A 62 -0.07 4.87 -12.99
N LYS A 63 0.59 4.01 -13.76
CA LYS A 63 0.90 2.63 -13.38
C LYS A 63 2.38 2.46 -13.07
N VAL A 64 2.70 1.96 -11.87
CA VAL A 64 4.07 1.67 -11.41
C VAL A 64 4.20 0.21 -10.99
N GLN A 65 5.39 -0.36 -11.21
CA GLN A 65 5.68 -1.76 -10.86
C GLN A 65 6.56 -1.85 -9.61
N GLY A 66 6.28 -2.85 -8.79
CA GLY A 66 6.93 -3.08 -7.52
C GLY A 66 7.16 -4.56 -7.22
N LYS A 67 7.82 -4.80 -6.09
CA LYS A 67 8.19 -6.13 -5.63
C LYS A 67 7.62 -6.37 -4.25
N GLY A 68 6.93 -7.50 -4.11
CA GLY A 68 6.35 -7.95 -2.86
C GLY A 68 7.21 -8.97 -2.12
N ILE A 69 7.09 -8.96 -0.80
CA ILE A 69 7.67 -9.95 0.11
C ILE A 69 6.59 -10.58 0.98
N LEU A 70 6.74 -11.88 1.23
CA LEU A 70 5.91 -12.66 2.12
C LEU A 70 6.81 -13.33 3.16
N LYS A 71 6.47 -13.12 4.43
CA LYS A 71 7.02 -13.81 5.59
C LYS A 71 5.86 -14.25 6.48
N LYS A 72 6.13 -15.17 7.41
CA LYS A 72 5.11 -15.73 8.32
C LYS A 72 4.23 -14.67 8.99
N GLN A 73 4.83 -13.57 9.43
CA GLN A 73 4.16 -12.48 10.16
C GLN A 73 4.11 -11.16 9.38
N LEU A 74 4.55 -11.13 8.12
CA LEU A 74 4.71 -9.87 7.38
C LEU A 74 4.37 -10.06 5.91
N ILE A 75 3.55 -9.14 5.39
CA ILE A 75 3.41 -8.88 3.96
C ILE A 75 3.86 -7.44 3.71
N GLY A 76 4.55 -7.21 2.61
CA GLY A 76 4.91 -5.85 2.22
C GLY A 76 5.41 -5.79 0.80
N TRP A 77 5.61 -4.58 0.32
CA TRP A 77 6.09 -4.30 -1.02
C TRP A 77 6.88 -3.00 -1.09
N GLU A 78 7.69 -2.87 -2.14
CA GLU A 78 8.40 -1.63 -2.48
C GLU A 78 8.20 -1.28 -3.96
N PHE A 79 8.25 0.01 -4.25
CA PHE A 79 8.28 0.60 -5.59
C PHE A 79 9.54 1.44 -5.74
N ARG A 80 10.14 1.38 -6.94
CA ARG A 80 11.27 2.20 -7.34
C ARG A 80 11.12 2.52 -8.82
N GLU A 81 10.64 3.71 -9.13
CA GLU A 81 10.42 4.20 -10.49
C GLU A 81 11.24 5.49 -10.72
N PRO A 82 12.50 5.37 -11.16
CA PRO A 82 13.41 6.50 -11.33
C PRO A 82 12.90 7.55 -12.32
N ASP A 83 12.16 7.14 -13.35
CA ASP A 83 11.72 8.00 -14.44
C ASP A 83 10.71 9.07 -13.98
N ILE A 84 9.93 8.77 -12.94
CA ILE A 84 9.00 9.71 -12.30
C ILE A 84 9.47 10.11 -10.89
N GLY A 85 10.66 9.69 -10.50
CA GLY A 85 11.22 9.94 -9.17
C GLY A 85 10.37 9.39 -8.02
N PHE A 86 9.58 8.34 -8.24
CA PHE A 86 8.72 7.74 -7.23
C PHE A 86 9.40 6.55 -6.57
N GLU A 87 9.47 6.56 -5.24
CA GLU A 87 9.93 5.42 -4.47
C GLU A 87 9.13 5.28 -3.18
N GLY A 88 9.08 4.07 -2.67
CA GLY A 88 8.51 3.84 -1.36
C GLY A 88 8.27 2.40 -1.03
N PHE A 89 7.82 2.16 0.18
CA PHE A 89 7.44 0.84 0.65
C PHE A 89 6.21 0.90 1.53
N GLU A 90 5.55 -0.24 1.66
CA GLU A 90 4.46 -0.46 2.58
C GLU A 90 4.50 -1.88 3.10
N PHE A 91 4.25 -2.05 4.40
CA PHE A 91 4.17 -3.36 5.01
C PHE A 91 3.14 -3.42 6.13
N TYR A 92 2.68 -4.64 6.36
CA TYR A 92 1.73 -5.03 7.36
C TYR A 92 2.35 -6.16 8.17
N GLU A 93 2.53 -5.93 9.46
CA GLU A 93 3.10 -6.90 10.39
C GLU A 93 2.06 -7.37 11.39
N ARG A 94 1.77 -8.68 11.39
CA ARG A 94 0.84 -9.31 12.32
C ARG A 94 1.41 -9.28 13.74
N GLN A 95 0.62 -8.72 14.65
CA GLN A 95 0.92 -8.64 16.08
C GLN A 95 0.40 -9.88 16.82
N SER A 96 0.74 -9.99 18.10
CA SER A 96 0.34 -11.11 18.97
C SER A 96 -1.13 -11.11 19.36
N ASP A 97 -1.80 -9.96 19.26
CA ASP A 97 -3.22 -9.73 19.54
C ASP A 97 -4.11 -9.80 18.27
N ASP A 98 -3.62 -10.44 17.21
CA ASP A 98 -4.25 -10.54 15.88
C ASP A 98 -4.52 -9.20 15.17
N SER A 99 -4.01 -8.10 15.70
CA SER A 99 -3.95 -6.83 14.97
C SER A 99 -2.77 -6.82 13.97
N TYR A 100 -2.74 -5.79 13.12
CA TYR A 100 -1.63 -5.53 12.23
C TYR A 100 -1.05 -4.14 12.47
N LEU A 101 0.27 -4.03 12.50
CA LEU A 101 0.95 -2.74 12.39
C LEU A 101 1.16 -2.46 10.90
N MET A 102 0.65 -1.33 10.44
CA MET A 102 0.86 -0.83 9.09
C MET A 102 1.88 0.29 9.12
N ARG A 103 2.84 0.23 8.19
CA ARG A 103 3.76 1.32 7.93
C ARG A 103 3.98 1.46 6.43
N ALA A 104 3.89 2.69 5.96
CA ALA A 104 4.32 3.05 4.62
C ALA A 104 5.18 4.31 4.62
N ASP A 105 6.04 4.42 3.63
CA ASP A 105 6.91 5.55 3.39
C ASP A 105 7.04 5.73 1.88
N TYR A 106 6.47 6.82 1.37
CA TYR A 106 6.46 7.13 -0.06
C TYR A 106 7.06 8.51 -0.31
N ALA A 107 7.87 8.63 -1.34
CA ALA A 107 8.50 9.87 -1.77
C ALA A 107 8.38 10.04 -3.29
N THR A 108 8.20 11.28 -3.70
CA THR A 108 8.38 11.73 -5.09
C THR A 108 9.54 12.72 -5.15
N SER A 109 10.22 12.83 -6.29
CA SER A 109 11.37 13.71 -6.44
C SER A 109 10.99 15.18 -6.19
N GLY A 110 11.37 15.70 -5.03
CA GLY A 110 11.50 17.13 -4.76
C GLY A 110 10.56 17.76 -3.74
N GLU A 111 9.39 17.18 -3.44
CA GLU A 111 8.38 18.00 -2.74
C GLU A 111 7.67 17.36 -1.54
N TYR A 112 7.39 16.05 -1.50
CA TYR A 112 6.62 15.47 -0.39
C TYR A 112 7.04 14.04 -0.06
N ARG A 113 7.33 13.80 1.23
CA ARG A 113 7.50 12.46 1.80
C ARG A 113 6.29 12.18 2.68
N THR A 114 5.56 11.13 2.36
CA THR A 114 4.38 10.71 3.11
C THR A 114 4.75 9.52 3.97
N LEU A 115 4.69 9.71 5.29
CA LEU A 115 4.84 8.63 6.26
C LEU A 115 3.47 8.24 6.80
N ILE A 116 3.12 6.97 6.62
CA ILE A 116 1.86 6.41 7.11
C ILE A 116 2.19 5.40 8.19
N GLN A 117 1.57 5.54 9.35
CA GLN A 117 1.70 4.60 10.46
C GLN A 117 0.35 4.39 11.11
N GLY A 118 0.00 3.15 11.39
CA GLY A 118 -1.28 2.83 12.01
C GLY A 118 -1.35 1.41 12.54
N LYS A 119 -2.33 1.20 13.41
CA LYS A 119 -2.76 -0.13 13.83
C LYS A 119 -4.05 -0.47 13.10
N ILE A 120 -4.14 -1.68 12.57
CA ILE A 120 -5.30 -2.19 11.85
C ILE A 120 -5.92 -3.31 12.68
N TRP A 121 -7.22 -3.21 12.88
CA TRP A 121 -8.04 -4.23 13.51
C TRP A 121 -9.07 -4.72 12.52
N LEU A 122 -9.46 -5.99 12.67
CA LEU A 122 -10.64 -6.49 11.99
C LEU A 122 -11.84 -5.72 12.54
N LYS A 123 -12.62 -5.10 11.66
CA LYS A 123 -13.87 -4.46 12.07
C LYS A 123 -14.91 -5.57 12.26
N GLU A 124 -15.40 -5.71 13.48
CA GLU A 124 -16.52 -6.58 13.85
C GLU A 124 -17.83 -6.18 13.14
#